data_AF-A0A419H486-F1
#
_entry.id   AF-A0A419H486-F1
#
_cell.length_a   1.000
_cell.length_b   1.000
_cell.length_c   1.000
_cell.angle_alpha   90.00
_cell.angle_beta   90.00
_cell.angle_gamma   90.00
#
_symmetry.space_group_name_H-M   'P 1'
#
loop_
_entity.id
_entity.type
_entity.pdbx_description
1 polymer ?
#
loop_
_entity_poly.entity_id
_entity_poly.type
_entity_poly.pdbx_seq_one_letter_code
_entity_poly.pdbx_strand_id
1 'polypeptide(L)'
;MNDKKVKYWINISEDDLETAEILFSKDKYLHAGYFLQQSIEKLLKAYYQLIKNDLPPRTHNLVYLAEITGIINELKNEQENILYTLNPMNIETRYPEYREKISKSLTKIKMKEILDNTKELHRWIKEKF
;
A
#
# COMPACT_ATOMS: atom_id res chain seq x y z
N MET A 1 -20.64 15.23 0.22
CA MET A 1 -19.76 15.15 -0.99
C MET A 1 -18.43 14.47 -0.72
N ASN A 2 -17.83 14.64 0.47
CA ASN A 2 -16.53 14.04 0.82
C ASN A 2 -16.59 12.49 0.93
N ASP A 3 -17.67 11.93 1.50
CA ASP A 3 -17.85 10.48 1.66
C ASP A 3 -17.77 9.67 0.37
N LYS A 4 -18.29 10.21 -0.74
CA LYS A 4 -18.24 9.48 -2.03
C LYS A 4 -16.81 9.36 -2.55
N LYS A 5 -15.98 10.40 -2.36
CA LYS A 5 -14.59 10.40 -2.81
C LYS A 5 -13.70 9.54 -1.90
N VAL A 6 -13.93 9.60 -0.59
CA VAL A 6 -13.25 8.72 0.39
C VAL A 6 -13.60 7.25 0.11
N LYS A 7 -14.88 6.91 -0.04
CA LYS A 7 -15.33 5.55 -0.39
C LYS A 7 -14.77 5.07 -1.72
N TYR A 8 -14.67 5.94 -2.72
CA TYR A 8 -14.05 5.59 -4.00
C TYR A 8 -12.63 5.06 -3.81
N TRP A 9 -11.78 5.75 -3.04
CA TRP A 9 -10.42 5.29 -2.78
C TRP A 9 -10.36 4.02 -1.92
N ILE A 10 -11.24 3.89 -0.91
CA ILE A 10 -11.32 2.69 -0.07
C ILE A 10 -11.66 1.48 -0.92
N ASN A 11 -12.66 1.57 -1.81
CA ASN A 11 -13.06 0.45 -2.65
C ASN A 11 -11.90 -0.03 -3.55
N ILE A 12 -11.17 0.89 -4.19
CA ILE A 12 -10.02 0.51 -5.04
C ILE A 12 -8.91 -0.12 -4.18
N SER A 13 -8.69 0.40 -2.97
CA SER A 13 -7.73 -0.19 -2.03
C SER A 13 -8.09 -1.62 -1.65
N GLU A 14 -9.37 -1.93 -1.45
CA GLU A 14 -9.87 -3.27 -1.15
C GLU A 14 -9.72 -4.20 -2.36
N ASP A 15 -10.12 -3.76 -3.54
CA ASP A 15 -9.98 -4.52 -4.79
C ASP A 15 -8.51 -4.85 -5.10
N ASP A 16 -7.59 -3.90 -4.85
CA ASP A 16 -6.15 -4.13 -5.01
C ASP A 16 -5.62 -5.15 -4.01
N LEU A 17 -6.09 -5.12 -2.76
CA LEU A 17 -5.68 -6.08 -1.74
C LEU A 17 -6.15 -7.50 -2.10
N GLU A 18 -7.40 -7.65 -2.53
CA GLU A 18 -7.92 -8.93 -3.03
C GLU A 18 -7.11 -9.43 -4.22
N THR A 19 -6.79 -8.54 -5.17
CA THR A 19 -5.96 -8.86 -6.34
C THR A 19 -4.57 -9.33 -5.92
N ALA A 20 -3.95 -8.68 -4.92
CA ALA A 20 -2.66 -9.09 -4.40
C ALA A 20 -2.68 -10.52 -3.81
N GLU A 21 -3.76 -10.89 -3.11
CA GLU A 21 -3.96 -12.24 -2.56
C GLU A 21 -4.08 -13.30 -3.66
N ILE A 22 -4.86 -13.00 -4.71
CA ILE A 22 -4.99 -13.88 -5.88
C ILE A 22 -3.61 -14.09 -6.53
N LEU A 23 -2.86 -13.00 -6.77
CA LEU A 23 -1.54 -13.08 -7.39
C LEU A 23 -0.52 -13.83 -6.53
N PHE A 24 -0.56 -13.65 -5.22
CA PHE A 24 0.25 -14.43 -4.28
C PHE A 24 -0.06 -15.93 -4.39
N SER A 25 -1.33 -16.31 -4.45
CA SER A 25 -1.76 -17.71 -4.60
C SER A 25 -1.31 -18.36 -5.92
N LYS A 26 -0.98 -17.54 -6.93
CA LYS A 26 -0.47 -17.96 -8.24
C LYS A 26 1.04 -17.79 -8.39
N ASP A 27 1.74 -17.61 -7.27
CA ASP A 27 3.20 -17.40 -7.19
C ASP A 27 3.71 -16.20 -8.00
N LYS A 28 2.86 -15.19 -8.24
CA LYS A 28 3.20 -13.95 -8.95
C LYS A 28 3.65 -12.86 -7.98
N TYR A 29 4.70 -13.12 -7.20
CA TYR A 29 5.09 -12.28 -6.05
C TYR A 29 5.40 -10.82 -6.38
N LEU A 30 6.11 -10.56 -7.48
CA LEU A 30 6.41 -9.17 -7.87
C LEU A 30 5.12 -8.35 -8.12
N HIS A 31 4.14 -8.96 -8.76
CA HIS A 31 2.86 -8.32 -9.04
C HIS A 31 2.00 -8.24 -7.78
N ALA A 32 2.00 -9.28 -6.93
CA ALA A 32 1.35 -9.22 -5.63
C ALA A 32 1.88 -8.05 -4.79
N GLY A 33 3.20 -7.88 -4.69
CA GLY A 33 3.83 -6.77 -3.99
C GLY A 33 3.47 -5.39 -4.57
N TYR A 34 3.36 -5.27 -5.90
CA TYR A 34 2.87 -4.05 -6.54
C TYR A 34 1.44 -3.71 -6.10
N PHE A 35 0.52 -4.69 -6.12
CA PHE A 35 -0.86 -4.46 -5.69
C PHE A 35 -0.97 -4.17 -4.18
N LEU A 36 -0.12 -4.75 -3.34
CA LEU A 36 -0.04 -4.37 -1.92
C LEU A 36 0.39 -2.91 -1.73
N GLN A 37 1.41 -2.46 -2.46
CA GLN A 37 1.84 -1.05 -2.42
C GLN A 37 0.70 -0.13 -2.88
N GLN A 38 0.03 -0.48 -3.97
CA GLN A 38 -1.11 0.26 -4.49
C GLN A 38 -2.26 0.33 -3.47
N SER A 39 -2.64 -0.80 -2.87
CA SER A 39 -3.69 -0.87 -1.86
C SER A 39 -3.46 0.12 -0.72
N ILE A 40 -2.25 0.14 -0.14
CA ILE A 40 -1.90 1.08 0.95
C ILE A 40 -1.84 2.52 0.45
N GLU A 41 -1.33 2.78 -0.76
CA GLU A 41 -1.30 4.12 -1.36
C GLU A 41 -2.72 4.71 -1.45
N LYS A 42 -3.67 3.95 -2.01
CA LYS A 42 -5.05 4.38 -2.18
C LYS A 42 -5.76 4.57 -0.84
N LEU A 43 -5.46 3.73 0.15
CA LEU A 43 -6.03 3.89 1.49
C LEU A 43 -5.51 5.16 2.19
N LEU A 44 -4.20 5.44 2.11
CA LEU A 44 -3.62 6.67 2.63
C LEU A 44 -4.15 7.91 1.90
N LYS A 45 -4.40 7.81 0.59
CA LYS A 45 -5.06 8.88 -0.19
C LYS A 45 -6.51 9.11 0.23
N ALA A 46 -7.25 8.04 0.55
CA ALA A 46 -8.58 8.15 1.15
C ALA A 46 -8.52 8.89 2.48
N TYR A 47 -7.57 8.52 3.35
CA TYR A 47 -7.38 9.14 4.66
C TYR A 47 -6.98 10.62 4.54
N TYR A 48 -6.08 10.95 3.61
CA TYR A 48 -5.75 12.34 3.30
C TYR A 48 -6.99 13.17 2.95
N GLN A 49 -7.84 12.64 2.08
CA GLN A 49 -9.05 13.34 1.64
C GLN A 49 -10.07 13.50 2.79
N LEU A 50 -10.14 12.52 3.69
CA LEU A 50 -10.96 12.61 4.90
C LEU A 50 -10.53 13.81 5.77
N ILE A 51 -9.24 13.89 6.11
CA ILE A 51 -8.74 14.84 7.11
C ILE A 51 -8.41 16.23 6.54
N LYS A 52 -8.02 16.33 5.27
CA LYS A 52 -7.65 17.60 4.62
C LYS A 52 -8.78 18.20 3.78
N ASN A 53 -9.79 17.39 3.42
CA ASN A 53 -10.86 17.77 2.49
C ASN A 53 -10.32 18.34 1.15
N ASP A 54 -9.19 17.81 0.70
CA ASP A 54 -8.50 18.22 -0.54
C ASP A 54 -8.13 17.00 -1.40
N LEU A 55 -7.64 17.26 -2.61
CA LEU A 55 -7.10 16.24 -3.51
C LEU A 55 -5.75 15.73 -2.99
N PRO A 56 -5.57 14.40 -2.89
CA PRO A 56 -4.28 13.85 -2.50
C PRO A 56 -3.19 14.19 -3.52
N PRO A 57 -1.93 14.37 -3.09
CA PRO A 57 -0.84 14.68 -3.99
C PRO A 57 -0.56 13.52 -4.97
N ARG A 58 -0.03 13.88 -6.16
CA ARG A 58 0.40 12.92 -7.19
C ARG A 58 1.76 12.33 -6.84
N THR A 59 1.75 11.39 -5.90
CA THR A 59 2.93 10.65 -5.43
C THR A 59 2.56 9.20 -5.14
N HIS A 60 3.60 8.37 -5.13
CA HIS A 60 3.54 6.94 -4.77
C HIS A 60 4.36 6.60 -3.52
N ASN A 61 4.96 7.63 -2.88
CA ASN A 61 5.73 7.43 -1.66
C ASN A 61 4.78 7.31 -0.47
N LEU A 62 4.63 6.09 0.06
CA LEU A 62 3.75 5.77 1.17
C LEU A 62 4.16 6.47 2.47
N VAL A 63 5.45 6.55 2.74
CA VAL A 63 5.99 7.23 3.93
C VAL A 63 5.62 8.70 3.89
N TYR A 64 5.85 9.36 2.76
CA TYR A 64 5.45 10.76 2.58
C TYR A 64 3.94 10.97 2.73
N LEU A 65 3.10 10.07 2.17
CA LEU A 65 1.65 10.13 2.36
C LEU A 65 1.26 9.97 3.84
N ALA A 66 1.92 9.09 4.58
CA ALA A 66 1.69 8.92 6.02
C ALA A 66 2.14 10.16 6.83
N GLU A 67 3.25 10.80 6.45
CA GLU A 67 3.76 12.02 7.08
C GLU A 67 2.79 13.20 6.90
N ILE A 68 2.38 13.50 5.68
CA ILE A 68 1.51 14.65 5.41
C ILE A 68 0.10 14.48 5.96
N THR A 69 -0.31 13.24 6.24
CA THR A 69 -1.57 12.94 6.93
C THR A 69 -1.45 12.95 8.45
N GLY A 70 -0.23 12.95 8.99
CA GLY A 70 0.03 12.86 10.42
C GLY A 70 -0.14 11.46 11.01
N ILE A 71 -0.67 10.50 10.22
CA ILE A 71 -0.90 9.11 10.67
C ILE A 71 0.41 8.40 11.00
N ILE A 72 1.53 8.85 10.43
CA ILE A 72 2.88 8.33 10.71
C ILE A 72 3.18 8.32 12.21
N ASN A 73 2.71 9.32 12.96
CA ASN A 73 2.96 9.45 14.40
C ASN A 73 2.17 8.45 15.26
N GLU A 74 1.17 7.81 14.66
CA GLU A 74 0.33 6.80 15.31
C GLU A 74 0.74 5.36 14.94
N LEU A 75 1.62 5.21 13.95
CA LEU A 75 2.11 3.90 13.54
C LEU A 75 3.10 3.34 14.56
N LYS A 76 3.04 2.02 14.74
CA LYS A 76 4.10 1.27 15.38
C LYS A 76 5.29 1.12 14.44
N ASN A 77 6.48 0.89 15.00
CA ASN A 77 7.71 0.68 14.21
C ASN A 77 7.54 -0.42 13.15
N GLU A 78 6.84 -1.51 13.46
CA GLU A 78 6.59 -2.60 12.53
C GLU A 78 5.72 -2.15 11.36
N GLN A 79 4.69 -1.33 11.62
CA GLN A 79 3.81 -0.78 10.59
C GLN A 79 4.53 0.22 9.69
N GLU A 80 5.36 1.08 10.27
CA GLU A 80 6.19 2.01 9.51
C GLU A 80 7.18 1.27 8.59
N ASN A 81 7.80 0.20 9.09
CA ASN A 81 8.69 -0.68 8.30
C ASN A 81 8.00 -1.29 7.07
N ILE A 82 6.69 -1.54 7.14
CA ILE A 82 5.92 -2.00 5.97
C ILE A 82 5.83 -0.92 4.90
N LEU A 83 5.68 0.36 5.25
CA LEU A 83 5.68 1.45 4.28
C LEU A 83 7.00 1.52 3.50
N TYR A 84 8.13 1.39 4.20
CA TYR A 84 9.45 1.34 3.55
C TYR A 84 9.62 0.09 2.68
N THR A 85 9.08 -1.05 3.11
CA THR A 85 9.15 -2.31 2.36
C THR A 85 8.33 -2.28 1.08
N LEU A 86 7.15 -1.65 1.11
CA LEU A 86 6.24 -1.57 -0.03
C LEU A 86 6.63 -0.47 -1.02
N ASN A 87 7.20 0.66 -0.58
CA ASN A 87 7.65 1.76 -1.44
C ASN A 87 8.44 1.33 -2.71
N PRO A 88 9.45 0.45 -2.64
CA PRO A 88 10.18 -0.01 -3.83
C PRO A 88 9.32 -0.90 -4.77
N MET A 89 8.19 -1.43 -4.31
CA MET A 89 7.33 -2.33 -5.08
C MET A 89 6.41 -1.61 -6.08
N ASN A 90 6.41 -0.27 -6.11
CA ASN A 90 5.82 0.46 -7.22
C ASN A 90 6.66 0.26 -8.51
N ILE A 91 6.41 -0.84 -9.21
CA ILE A 91 7.22 -1.30 -10.34
C ILE A 91 6.92 -0.59 -11.66
N GLU A 92 5.74 0.05 -11.81
CA GLU A 92 5.34 0.71 -13.07
C GLU A 92 6.30 1.82 -13.47
N THR A 93 6.85 2.52 -12.48
CA THR A 93 7.79 3.64 -12.69
C THR A 93 9.25 3.21 -12.75
N ARG A 94 9.53 1.91 -12.93
CA ARG A 94 10.87 1.32 -12.75
C ARG A 94 11.35 0.50 -13.94
N TYR A 95 12.64 0.60 -14.24
CA TYR A 95 13.35 -0.13 -15.29
C TYR A 95 13.37 -1.65 -15.06
N PRO A 96 13.48 -2.47 -16.13
CA PRO A 96 13.47 -3.94 -16.05
C PRO A 96 14.48 -4.52 -15.06
N GLU A 97 15.71 -4.01 -15.01
CA GLU A 97 16.78 -4.46 -14.12
C GLU A 97 16.39 -4.33 -12.64
N TYR A 98 15.67 -3.26 -12.29
CA TYR A 98 15.17 -3.03 -10.94
C TYR A 98 14.08 -4.03 -10.58
N ARG A 99 13.16 -4.30 -11.52
CA ARG A 99 12.11 -5.32 -11.36
C ARG A 99 12.71 -6.71 -11.15
N GLU A 100 13.75 -7.05 -11.90
CA GLU A 100 14.47 -8.32 -11.77
C GLU A 100 15.13 -8.44 -10.39
N LYS A 101 15.79 -7.39 -9.91
CA LYS A 101 16.41 -7.35 -8.58
C LYS A 101 15.39 -7.56 -7.47
N ILE A 102 14.24 -6.88 -7.52
CA ILE A 102 13.17 -7.08 -6.54
C ILE A 102 12.65 -8.50 -6.62
N SER A 103 12.33 -8.99 -7.83
CA SER A 103 11.77 -10.32 -8.03
C SER A 103 12.67 -11.41 -7.46
N LYS A 104 14.00 -11.32 -7.64
CA LYS A 104 14.97 -12.26 -7.07
C LYS A 104 15.00 -12.25 -5.55
N SER A 105 14.62 -11.13 -4.93
CA SER A 105 14.59 -10.99 -3.46
C SER A 105 13.28 -11.47 -2.83
N LEU A 106 12.25 -11.76 -3.62
CA LEU A 106 10.92 -12.17 -3.16
C LEU A 106 10.78 -13.69 -3.16
N THR A 107 10.88 -14.29 -1.99
CA THR A 107 10.54 -15.70 -1.76
C THR A 107 9.08 -15.83 -1.32
N LYS A 108 8.50 -17.04 -1.40
CA LYS A 108 7.15 -17.30 -0.90
C LYS A 108 6.98 -16.90 0.56
N ILE A 109 7.97 -17.24 1.41
CA ILE A 109 7.97 -16.92 2.84
C ILE A 109 7.98 -15.41 3.05
N LYS A 110 8.93 -14.71 2.41
CA LYS A 110 9.02 -13.24 2.53
C LYS A 110 7.77 -12.55 2.01
N MET A 111 7.24 -13.00 0.88
CA MET A 111 6.03 -12.40 0.31
C MET A 111 4.80 -12.67 1.19
N LYS A 112 4.74 -13.83 1.88
CA LYS A 112 3.69 -14.14 2.85
C LYS A 112 3.74 -13.19 4.06
N GLU A 113 4.92 -12.97 4.62
CA GLU A 113 5.13 -12.01 5.72
C GLU A 113 4.72 -10.59 5.30
N ILE A 114 5.14 -10.15 4.12
CA ILE A 114 4.78 -8.83 3.59
C ILE A 114 3.26 -8.73 3.40
N LEU A 115 2.61 -9.76 2.84
CA LEU A 115 1.17 -9.81 2.68
C LEU A 115 0.44 -9.70 4.03
N ASP A 116 0.83 -10.50 5.01
CA ASP A 116 0.16 -10.53 6.31
C ASP A 116 0.30 -9.21 7.06
N ASN A 117 1.52 -8.65 7.11
CA ASN A 117 1.76 -7.36 7.73
C ASN A 117 1.05 -6.22 6.99
N THR A 118 0.93 -6.30 5.66
CA THR A 118 0.15 -5.33 4.88
C THR A 118 -1.34 -5.43 5.20
N LYS A 119 -1.91 -6.63 5.36
CA LYS A 119 -3.31 -6.81 5.76
C LYS A 119 -3.57 -6.25 7.15
N GLU A 120 -2.64 -6.41 8.07
CA GLU A 120 -2.73 -5.80 9.40
C GLU A 120 -2.69 -4.27 9.34
N LEU A 121 -1.73 -3.70 8.62
CA LEU A 121 -1.65 -2.25 8.40
C LEU A 121 -2.92 -1.71 7.73
N HIS A 122 -3.42 -2.39 6.69
CA HIS A 122 -4.63 -2.01 5.97
C HIS A 122 -5.85 -1.94 6.90
N ARG A 123 -6.08 -3.00 7.69
CA ARG A 123 -7.16 -3.02 8.69
C ARG A 123 -7.02 -1.89 9.70
N TRP A 124 -5.80 -1.66 10.20
CA TRP A 124 -5.56 -0.60 11.18
C TRP A 124 -5.81 0.80 10.61
N ILE A 125 -5.40 1.09 9.37
CA ILE A 125 -5.71 2.38 8.73
C ILE A 125 -7.22 2.51 8.50
N LYS A 126 -7.90 1.40 8.15
CA LYS A 126 -9.36 1.39 7.99
C LYS A 126 -10.12 1.73 9.27
N GLU A 127 -9.58 1.43 10.45
CA GLU A 127 -10.19 1.81 11.74
C GLU A 127 -10.15 3.33 12.01
N LYS A 128 -9.49 4.12 11.16
CA LYS A 128 -9.39 5.58 11.27
C LYS A 128 -10.47 6.35 10.52
N PHE A 129 -11.33 5.66 9.75
CA PHE A 129 -12.47 6.25 9.04
C PHE A 129 -13.75 6.14 9.87
#